data_AF-A0AAD7EQA7-F1
#
_entry.id   AF-A0AAD7EQA7-F1
#
_cell.length_a   1.000
_cell.length_b   1.000
_cell.length_c   1.000
_cell.angle_alpha   90.00
_cell.angle_beta   90.00
_cell.angle_gamma   90.00
#
_symmetry.space_group_name_H-M   'P 1'
#
loop_
_entity.id
_entity.type
_entity.pdbx_description
1 polymer ?
#
loop_
_entity_poly.entity_id
_entity_poly.type
_entity_poly.pdbx_seq_one_letter_code
_entity_poly.pdbx_strand_id
1 'polypeptide(L)'
;TEVHAFTNVSPRQQHRIWKLWHETSEVKPTREGPETGGRPRNFTSDDVVFLQGSIDRTCDTYLDELQEALGATCGAEASHATIWQTLRRSGYRMKKV
;
A
#
# COMPACT_ATOMS: atom_id res chain seq x y z
N THR A 1 27.20 23.73 16.98
CA THR A 1 28.02 22.50 17.05
C THR A 1 29.00 22.52 15.90
N GLU A 2 30.21 22.02 16.09
CA GLU A 2 31.25 21.95 15.04
C GLU A 2 30.72 21.29 13.76
N VAL A 3 29.90 20.23 13.91
CA VAL A 3 29.21 19.55 12.79
C VAL A 3 28.38 20.50 11.91
N HIS A 4 27.69 21.50 12.47
CA HIS A 4 26.90 22.48 11.69
C HIS A 4 27.80 23.35 10.80
N ALA A 5 28.95 23.75 11.33
CA ALA A 5 29.90 24.61 10.63
C ALA A 5 30.49 23.92 9.38
N PHE A 6 30.62 22.59 9.40
CA PHE A 6 31.19 21.82 8.29
C PHE A 6 30.16 21.19 7.34
N THR A 7 28.90 21.01 7.77
CA THR A 7 27.89 20.27 6.99
C THR A 7 26.73 21.11 6.48
N ASN A 8 26.54 22.32 7.02
CA ASN A 8 25.36 23.18 6.77
C ASN A 8 24.01 22.47 7.02
N VAL A 9 24.02 21.37 7.78
CA VAL A 9 22.83 20.62 8.18
C VAL A 9 22.30 21.21 9.48
N SER A 10 21.01 21.52 9.56
CA SER A 10 20.42 22.14 10.74
C SER A 10 20.61 21.29 12.02
N PRO A 11 20.69 21.90 13.22
CA PRO A 11 20.85 21.15 14.47
C PRO A 11 19.74 20.12 14.71
N ARG A 12 18.52 20.39 14.21
CA ARG A 12 17.38 19.45 14.27
C ARG A 12 17.59 18.22 13.41
N GLN A 13 18.14 18.39 12.21
CA GLN A 13 18.48 17.27 11.33
C GLN A 13 19.64 16.47 11.89
N GLN A 14 20.65 17.11 12.48
CA GLN A 14 21.72 16.44 13.20
C GLN A 14 21.14 15.57 14.32
N HIS A 15 20.31 16.14 15.19
CA HIS A 15 19.69 15.39 16.29
C HIS A 15 18.86 14.19 15.80
N ARG A 16 18.08 14.37 14.73
CA ARG A 16 17.31 13.29 14.12
C ARG A 16 18.21 12.17 13.57
N ILE A 17 19.32 12.51 12.91
CA ILE A 17 20.29 11.54 12.38
C ILE A 17 20.96 10.79 13.53
N TRP A 18 21.40 11.49 14.58
CA TRP A 18 22.01 10.91 15.76
C TRP A 18 21.05 9.95 16.49
N LYS A 19 19.80 10.37 16.69
CA LYS A 19 18.77 9.53 17.30
C LYS A 19 18.52 8.26 16.47
N LEU A 20 18.34 8.41 15.16
CA LEU A 20 18.13 7.29 14.25
C LEU A 20 19.33 6.31 14.25
N TRP A 21 20.55 6.83 14.25
CA TRP A 21 21.75 6.00 14.33
C TRP A 21 21.82 5.21 15.65
N HIS A 22 21.53 5.85 16.79
CA HIS A 22 21.52 5.17 18.08
C HIS A 22 20.43 4.10 18.19
N GLU A 23 19.27 4.31 17.55
CA GLU A 23 18.13 3.38 17.61
C GLU A 23 18.25 2.22 16.61
N THR A 24 18.77 2.47 15.41
CA THR A 24 18.73 1.51 14.29
C THR A 24 20.10 1.02 13.81
N SER A 25 21.21 1.63 14.28
CA SER A 25 22.58 1.42 13.75
C SER A 25 22.70 1.61 12.23
N GLU A 26 21.69 2.20 11.60
CA GLU A 26 21.64 2.52 10.18
C GLU A 26 21.11 3.95 10.01
N VAL A 27 21.70 4.70 9.08
CA VAL A 27 21.20 6.03 8.65
C VAL A 27 20.43 5.88 7.34
N LYS A 28 19.56 4.87 7.22
CA LYS A 28 18.60 4.82 6.11
C LYS A 28 17.41 5.70 6.48
N PRO A 29 16.95 6.62 5.61
CA PRO A 29 15.68 7.29 5.86
C PRO A 29 14.60 6.22 6.04
N THR A 30 13.83 6.28 7.14
CA THR A 30 12.79 5.32 7.59
C THR A 30 11.70 4.96 6.56
N ARG A 31 11.82 5.39 5.31
CA ARG A 31 11.03 4.87 4.19
C ARG A 31 11.63 3.54 3.74
N GLU A 32 11.59 2.54 4.60
CA GLU A 32 11.91 1.18 4.18
C GLU A 32 10.74 0.64 3.36
N GLY A 33 10.95 0.49 2.06
CA GLY A 33 10.12 -0.29 1.16
C GLY A 33 8.77 0.31 0.71
N PRO A 34 8.19 -0.22 -0.40
CA PRO A 34 6.84 0.11 -0.86
C PRO A 34 5.71 -0.27 0.13
N GLU A 35 6.07 -0.82 1.29
CA GLU A 35 5.16 -1.43 2.26
C GLU A 35 4.94 -0.55 3.51
N THR A 36 5.82 0.42 3.78
CA THR A 36 5.81 1.16 5.06
C THR A 36 5.16 2.56 4.95
N GLY A 37 4.43 2.80 3.87
CA GLY A 37 3.87 4.12 3.53
C GLY A 37 2.34 4.20 3.55
N GLY A 38 1.64 3.69 4.58
CA GLY A 38 0.20 3.93 4.70
C GLY A 38 -0.57 3.04 5.67
N ARG A 39 -1.88 3.32 5.81
CA ARG A 39 -2.85 2.43 6.48
C ARG A 39 -2.75 1.03 5.84
N PRO A 40 -2.73 -0.05 6.64
CA PRO A 40 -2.72 -1.41 6.09
C PRO A 40 -3.83 -1.57 5.06
N ARG A 41 -3.49 -2.20 3.93
CA ARG A 41 -4.45 -2.43 2.85
C ARG A 41 -5.51 -3.39 3.37
N ASN A 42 -6.77 -3.12 3.04
CA ASN A 42 -7.87 -4.02 3.36
C ASN A 42 -7.76 -5.37 2.60
N PHE A 43 -6.88 -5.45 1.59
CA PHE A 43 -6.65 -6.65 0.81
C PHE A 43 -5.21 -7.13 0.95
N THR A 44 -5.07 -8.42 1.21
CA THR A 44 -3.84 -9.19 1.08
C THR A 44 -3.47 -9.35 -0.40
N SER A 45 -2.26 -9.82 -0.67
CA SER A 45 -1.83 -10.11 -2.05
C SER A 45 -2.74 -11.16 -2.71
N ASP A 46 -3.18 -12.16 -1.94
CA ASP A 46 -3.99 -13.27 -2.44
C ASP A 46 -5.40 -12.80 -2.83
N ASP A 47 -5.98 -11.85 -2.08
CA ASP A 47 -7.29 -11.25 -2.41
C ASP A 47 -7.24 -10.52 -3.75
N VAL A 48 -6.12 -9.84 -4.04
CA VAL A 48 -5.91 -9.12 -5.30
C VAL A 48 -5.80 -10.10 -6.46
N VAL A 49 -5.05 -11.20 -6.29
CA VAL A 49 -4.92 -12.25 -7.30
C VAL A 49 -6.26 -12.92 -7.57
N PHE A 50 -7.06 -13.16 -6.53
CA PHE A 50 -8.41 -13.70 -6.66
C PHE A 50 -9.32 -12.77 -7.47
N LEU A 51 -9.34 -11.47 -7.16
CA LEU A 51 -10.12 -10.48 -7.90
C LEU A 51 -9.76 -10.44 -9.39
N GLN A 52 -8.46 -10.47 -9.70
CA GLN A 52 -7.97 -10.50 -11.07
C GLN A 52 -8.42 -11.77 -11.80
N GLY A 53 -8.24 -12.94 -11.16
CA GLY A 53 -8.65 -14.21 -11.73
C GLY A 53 -10.17 -14.32 -11.97
N SER A 54 -10.98 -13.72 -11.11
CA SER A 54 -12.45 -13.69 -11.27
C SER A 54 -12.87 -12.88 -12.50
N ILE A 55 -12.23 -11.72 -12.74
CA ILE A 55 -12.51 -10.87 -13.91
C ILE A 55 -11.95 -11.48 -15.19
N ASP A 56 -10.77 -12.10 -15.13
CA ASP A 56 -10.13 -12.73 -16.29
C ASP A 56 -10.94 -13.95 -16.78
N ARG A 57 -11.67 -14.63 -15.89
CA ARG A 57 -12.62 -15.71 -16.25
C ARG A 57 -13.93 -15.17 -16.80
N THR A 58 -14.44 -14.09 -16.23
CA THR A 58 -15.74 -13.50 -16.55
C THR A 58 -15.66 -11.99 -16.46
N CYS A 59 -15.52 -11.33 -17.61
CA CYS A 59 -15.32 -9.88 -17.69
C CYS A 59 -16.60 -9.04 -17.47
N ASP A 60 -17.76 -9.69 -17.38
CA ASP A 60 -19.06 -9.07 -17.12
C ASP A 60 -19.51 -9.20 -15.64
N THR A 61 -18.56 -9.48 -14.72
CA THR A 61 -18.85 -9.57 -13.28
C THR A 61 -19.05 -8.19 -12.66
N TYR A 62 -20.11 -7.99 -11.88
CA TYR A 62 -20.40 -6.74 -11.19
C TYR A 62 -19.62 -6.62 -9.85
N LEU A 63 -19.57 -5.40 -9.29
CA LEU A 63 -18.79 -5.14 -8.06
C LEU A 63 -19.38 -5.81 -6.81
N ASP A 64 -20.70 -5.99 -6.77
CA ASP A 64 -21.44 -6.71 -5.73
C ASP A 64 -21.19 -8.22 -5.80
N GLU A 65 -21.20 -8.80 -7.00
CA GLU A 65 -20.82 -10.21 -7.22
C GLU A 65 -19.37 -10.47 -6.80
N LEU A 66 -18.45 -9.54 -7.14
CA LEU A 66 -17.07 -9.61 -6.68
C LEU A 66 -16.97 -9.47 -5.15
N GLN A 67 -17.80 -8.65 -4.52
CA GLN A 67 -17.84 -8.52 -3.07
C GLN A 67 -18.28 -9.83 -2.41
N GLU A 68 -19.35 -10.43 -2.91
CA GLU A 68 -19.89 -11.69 -2.39
C GLU A 68 -18.88 -12.83 -2.57
N ALA A 69 -18.28 -12.96 -3.76
CA ALA A 69 -17.29 -13.98 -4.05
C ALA A 69 -16.04 -13.84 -3.16
N LEU A 70 -15.64 -12.60 -2.86
CA LEU A 70 -14.48 -12.30 -2.02
C LEU A 70 -14.77 -12.56 -0.53
N GLY A 71 -15.97 -12.24 -0.05
CA GLY A 71 -16.42 -12.64 1.27
C GLY A 71 -16.49 -14.16 1.43
N ALA A 72 -17.04 -14.86 0.43
CA ALA A 72 -17.22 -16.31 0.46
C ALA A 72 -15.90 -17.09 0.34
N THR A 73 -14.95 -16.61 -0.47
CA THR A 73 -13.71 -17.35 -0.78
C THR A 73 -12.53 -16.90 0.09
N CYS A 74 -12.37 -15.59 0.27
CA CYS A 74 -11.21 -15.01 0.95
C CYS A 74 -11.54 -14.58 2.40
N GLY A 75 -12.82 -14.55 2.79
CA GLY A 75 -13.25 -14.07 4.11
C GLY A 75 -13.03 -12.57 4.32
N ALA A 76 -12.79 -11.81 3.24
CA ALA A 76 -12.48 -10.40 3.31
C ALA A 76 -13.71 -9.53 3.02
N GLU A 77 -14.07 -8.70 4.00
CA GLU A 77 -15.17 -7.73 3.91
C GLU A 77 -14.64 -6.40 3.34
N ALA A 78 -15.12 -6.02 2.16
CA ALA A 78 -14.68 -4.80 1.51
C ALA A 78 -15.83 -4.09 0.79
N SER A 79 -15.83 -2.75 0.86
CA SER A 79 -16.79 -1.94 0.10
C SER A 79 -16.55 -2.02 -1.41
N HIS A 80 -17.60 -1.80 -2.21
CA HIS A 80 -17.48 -1.65 -3.68
C HIS A 80 -16.39 -0.64 -4.08
N ALA A 81 -16.26 0.46 -3.33
CA ALA A 81 -15.24 1.48 -3.58
C ALA A 81 -13.82 0.92 -3.39
N THR A 82 -13.61 0.09 -2.37
CA THR A 82 -12.33 -0.58 -2.10
C THR A 82 -12.00 -1.56 -3.22
N ILE A 83 -12.95 -2.41 -3.62
CA ILE A 83 -12.79 -3.37 -4.71
C ILE A 83 -12.43 -2.64 -6.01
N TRP A 84 -13.19 -1.59 -6.35
CA TRP A 84 -12.92 -0.78 -7.53
C TRP A 84 -11.55 -0.09 -7.51
N GLN A 85 -11.16 0.52 -6.38
CA GLN A 85 -9.85 1.17 -6.26
C GLN A 85 -8.71 0.17 -6.45
N THR A 86 -8.86 -1.06 -5.94
CA THR A 86 -7.89 -2.13 -6.12
C THR A 86 -7.77 -2.54 -7.57
N LEU A 87 -8.89 -2.81 -8.25
CA LEU A 87 -8.91 -3.17 -9.67
C LEU A 87 -8.33 -2.06 -10.55
N ARG A 88 -8.67 -0.80 -10.27
CA ARG A 88 -8.14 0.36 -11.00
C ARG A 88 -6.63 0.49 -10.84
N ARG A 89 -6.08 0.19 -9.66
CA ARG A 89 -4.62 0.18 -9.42
C ARG A 89 -3.93 -0.96 -10.17
N SER A 90 -4.63 -2.07 -10.37
CA SER A 90 -4.18 -3.20 -11.18
C SER A 90 -4.35 -2.99 -12.70
N GLY A 91 -4.85 -1.83 -13.14
CA GLY A 91 -4.93 -1.47 -14.56
C GLY A 91 -6.31 -1.68 -15.22
N TYR A 92 -7.30 -2.18 -14.49
CA TYR A 92 -8.65 -2.41 -15.02
C TYR A 92 -9.42 -1.09 -15.21
N ARG A 93 -10.34 -1.08 -16.18
CA ARG A 93 -11.25 0.04 -16.46
C ARG A 93 -12.69 -0.45 -16.46
N MET A 94 -13.61 0.38 -15.99
CA MET A 94 -15.04 0.12 -16.14
C MET A 94 -15.41 0.12 -17.61
N LYS A 95 -16.24 -0.85 -17.99
CA LYS A 95 -16.97 -0.82 -19.26
C LYS A 95 -17.83 0.45 -19.27
N LYS A 96 -17.67 1.27 -20.29
CA LYS A 96 -18.58 2.40 -20.51
C LYS A 96 -19.86 1.82 -21.12
N VAL A 97 -20.96 1.98 -20.40
CA VAL A 97 -22.32 1.69 -20.90
C VAL A 97 -22.76 2.83 -21.79
#